data_AF-A0A816BSI0-F1
#
_entry.id   AF-A0A816BSI0-F1
#
_cell.length_a   1.000
_cell.length_b   1.000
_cell.length_c   1.000
_cell.angle_alpha   90.00
_cell.angle_beta   90.00
_cell.angle_gamma   90.00
#
_symmetry.space_group_name_H-M   'P 1'
#
loop_
_entity.id
_entity.type
_entity.pdbx_description
1 polymer ?
#
loop_
_entity_poly.entity_id
_entity_poly.type
_entity_poly.pdbx_seq_one_letter_code
_entity_poly.pdbx_strand_id
1 'polypeptide(L)'
;MNCEAFTLENQIGRTDSSISHHDAKTIHNNEDDGIVAQTDESVKETFLPSGSKANRGYFIFVCFTIIIIITGSLIVYYKSPEPPSKTCTYVLKSMADSSIGFDSYPQSVNVADFNKDGLSDIIIVNAGTNNIGVFLRQEDDSFSDQIIYSTGSGSAPSALVLADFNHDQQVDVAVANYGRNNIGIFLGTINGTFTSQKIFSTGSSRPIWIDIGDFNSDTHVDLAVVNYGTDTIGIHFGDGYGNFAQPILTSTGFDSIPYALVVA
;
A
#
# COMPACT_ATOMS: atom_id res chain seq x y z
N MET A 1 12.42 15.05 -11.76
CA MET A 1 12.26 15.47 -10.35
C MET A 1 12.01 14.20 -9.59
N ASN A 2 12.94 13.84 -8.72
CA ASN A 2 13.03 12.50 -8.14
C ASN A 2 12.05 12.36 -6.99
N CYS A 3 11.22 11.33 -7.03
CA CYS A 3 10.44 10.89 -5.87
C CYS A 3 11.33 9.93 -5.08
N GLU A 4 11.76 10.30 -3.87
CA GLU A 4 12.36 9.36 -2.93
C GLU A 4 11.24 8.67 -2.15
N ALA A 5 11.20 7.34 -2.20
CA ALA A 5 10.37 6.53 -1.31
C ALA A 5 11.09 6.37 0.04
N PHE A 6 10.38 6.64 1.14
CA PHE A 6 10.87 6.37 2.49
C PHE A 6 10.12 5.20 3.11
N THR A 7 10.87 4.20 3.58
CA THR A 7 10.36 3.09 4.39
C THR A 7 10.52 3.44 5.88
N LEU A 8 9.45 3.38 6.66
CA LEU A 8 9.52 3.50 8.12
C LEU A 8 9.72 2.10 8.73
N GLU A 9 10.90 1.87 9.32
CA GLU A 9 11.17 0.68 10.15
C GLU A 9 10.45 0.80 11.50
N ASN A 10 9.67 -0.21 11.86
CA ASN A 10 9.19 -0.38 13.24
C ASN A 10 10.18 -1.27 13.99
N GLN A 11 11.16 -0.67 14.66
CA GLN A 11 12.11 -1.39 15.51
C GLN A 11 11.38 -1.96 16.73
N ILE A 12 11.19 -3.28 16.76
CA ILE A 12 10.80 -4.01 17.97
C ILE A 12 12.07 -4.20 18.81
N GLY A 13 12.29 -3.30 19.79
CA GLY A 13 13.48 -3.32 20.64
C GLY A 13 13.17 -2.92 22.08
N ARG A 14 13.69 -3.73 23.02
CA ARG A 14 13.51 -3.74 24.47
C ARG A 14 13.60 -2.37 25.18
N THR A 15 12.89 -2.32 26.31
CA THR A 15 13.01 -1.31 27.37
C THR A 15 14.46 -1.07 27.78
N ASP A 16 14.94 0.15 27.64
CA ASP A 16 15.84 0.72 28.64
C ASP A 16 15.56 2.20 28.84
N SER A 17 15.47 2.56 30.11
CA SER A 17 15.15 3.89 30.62
C SER A 17 16.23 4.92 30.28
N SER A 18 15.79 6.17 30.10
CA SER A 18 16.55 7.45 30.11
C SER A 18 16.90 8.08 28.76
N ILE A 19 16.01 8.95 28.24
CA ILE A 19 16.42 10.14 27.47
C ILE A 19 15.53 11.33 27.89
N SER A 20 16.20 12.45 28.19
CA SER A 20 15.71 13.68 28.82
C SER A 20 14.88 14.58 27.91
N HIS A 21 13.94 15.30 28.52
CA HIS A 21 13.14 16.37 27.91
C HIS A 21 14.02 17.49 27.34
N HIS A 22 13.88 17.80 26.05
CA HIS A 22 13.84 19.17 25.54
C HIS A 22 13.17 19.14 24.14
N ASP A 23 12.20 20.04 23.95
CA ASP A 23 11.50 20.37 22.69
C ASP A 23 10.32 19.51 22.21
N ALA A 24 9.42 19.11 23.13
CA ALA A 24 8.05 18.73 22.77
C ALA A 24 7.14 19.98 22.78
N LYS A 25 6.75 20.49 21.61
CA LYS A 25 5.64 21.46 21.51
C LYS A 25 4.32 20.69 21.54
N THR A 26 3.51 20.96 22.56
CA THR A 26 2.23 20.29 22.84
C THR A 26 1.23 20.51 21.70
N ILE A 27 0.66 19.43 21.15
CA ILE A 27 -0.47 19.48 20.22
C ILE A 27 -1.74 19.59 21.07
N HIS A 28 -2.49 20.69 20.92
CA HIS A 28 -3.80 20.85 21.54
C HIS A 28 -4.88 20.29 20.61
N ASN A 29 -5.59 19.25 21.06
CA ASN A 29 -6.85 18.81 20.46
C ASN A 29 -7.97 19.74 20.95
N ASN A 30 -8.52 20.55 20.06
CA ASN A 30 -9.86 21.11 20.23
C ASN A 30 -10.73 20.53 19.11
N GLU A 31 -11.86 19.95 19.51
CA GLU A 31 -12.70 19.08 18.66
C GLU A 31 -13.38 19.80 17.48
N ASP A 32 -13.16 21.11 17.28
CA ASP A 32 -13.81 21.90 16.24
C ASP A 32 -12.86 22.59 15.23
N ASP A 33 -11.53 22.46 15.40
CA ASP A 33 -10.56 23.03 14.45
C ASP A 33 -9.63 21.92 13.94
N GLY A 34 -9.56 21.77 12.61
CA GLY A 34 -8.76 20.74 11.95
C GLY A 34 -7.29 20.73 12.38
N ILE A 35 -6.66 19.56 12.28
CA ILE A 35 -5.23 19.38 12.60
C ILE A 35 -4.40 20.22 11.62
N VAL A 36 -3.80 21.31 12.12
CA VAL A 36 -2.83 22.12 11.37
C VAL A 36 -1.44 21.53 11.58
N ALA A 37 -0.96 20.77 10.61
CA ALA A 37 0.45 20.40 10.53
C ALA A 37 1.20 21.46 9.70
N GLN A 38 1.96 22.33 10.37
CA GLN A 38 2.97 23.16 9.71
C GLN A 38 4.28 22.38 9.65
N THR A 39 4.79 22.12 8.46
CA THR A 39 6.16 21.64 8.28
C THR A 39 6.97 22.74 7.60
N ASP A 40 7.98 23.24 8.30
CA ASP A 40 9.09 23.97 7.68
C ASP A 40 9.99 22.92 7.02
N GLU A 41 10.69 23.26 5.93
CA GLU A 41 11.46 22.35 5.05
C GLU A 41 12.64 21.60 5.74
N SER A 42 12.72 21.62 7.08
CA SER A 42 13.81 21.02 7.85
C SER A 42 13.38 20.01 8.94
N VAL A 43 12.11 19.60 9.03
CA VAL A 43 11.67 18.70 10.12
C VAL A 43 11.74 17.22 9.70
N LYS A 44 12.82 16.55 10.13
CA LYS A 44 12.88 15.08 10.23
C LYS A 44 12.17 14.64 11.51
N GLU A 45 11.24 13.70 11.33
CA GLU A 45 10.65 12.81 12.35
C GLU A 45 9.85 13.47 13.48
N THR A 46 8.58 13.06 13.61
CA THR A 46 7.76 13.32 14.79
C THR A 46 7.30 11.99 15.37
N PHE A 47 7.80 11.62 16.55
CA PHE A 47 7.37 10.44 17.30
C PHE A 47 6.12 10.76 18.14
N LEU A 48 5.09 9.91 18.07
CA LEU A 48 3.96 9.96 19.00
C LEU A 48 4.30 9.21 20.30
N PRO A 49 3.88 9.68 21.49
CA PRO A 49 4.18 9.02 22.74
C PRO A 49 3.37 7.74 22.93
N SER A 50 4.03 6.69 23.43
CA SER A 50 3.45 5.38 23.71
C SER A 50 2.46 5.43 24.88
N GLY A 51 1.21 5.03 24.62
CA GLY A 51 0.22 4.85 25.67
C GLY A 51 -1.06 4.18 25.18
N SER A 52 -1.15 2.87 25.40
CA SER A 52 -2.31 1.98 25.22
C SER A 52 -2.54 1.40 23.81
N LYS A 53 -2.59 0.05 23.79
CA LYS A 53 -2.93 -0.90 22.71
C LYS A 53 -2.47 -0.47 21.30
N ALA A 54 -1.30 -0.98 20.92
CA ALA A 54 -0.64 -0.77 19.63
C ALA A 54 -1.60 -0.97 18.43
N ASN A 55 -2.03 0.14 17.83
CA ASN A 55 -2.68 0.15 16.53
C ASN A 55 -1.60 0.18 15.44
N ARG A 56 -1.66 -0.76 14.50
CA ARG A 56 -0.79 -0.77 13.31
C ARG A 56 -1.34 0.24 12.32
N GLY A 57 -0.60 1.33 12.10
CA GLY A 57 -0.82 2.26 10.99
C GLY A 57 0.31 2.15 9.99
N TYR A 58 -0.02 2.19 8.69
CA TYR A 58 0.95 2.25 7.61
C TYR A 58 0.92 3.65 6.99
N PHE A 59 2.09 4.17 6.64
CA PHE A 59 2.24 5.46 5.97
C PHE A 59 2.80 5.21 4.57
N ILE A 60 2.12 5.71 3.54
CA ILE A 60 2.65 5.72 2.17
C ILE A 60 2.62 7.16 1.68
N PHE A 61 3.78 7.66 1.25
CA PHE A 61 3.92 8.94 0.59
C PHE A 61 3.84 8.70 -0.92
N VAL A 62 2.66 8.92 -1.51
CA VAL A 62 2.54 9.08 -2.96
C VAL A 62 2.45 10.57 -3.23
N CYS A 63 3.22 11.05 -4.20
CA CYS A 63 3.35 12.47 -4.52
C CYS A 63 1.95 13.14 -4.53
N PHE A 64 1.68 13.99 -3.52
CA PHE A 64 0.47 14.78 -3.29
C PHE A 64 -0.76 14.16 -2.59
N THR A 65 -0.68 12.93 -2.09
CA THR A 65 -1.77 12.28 -1.31
C THR A 65 -1.19 11.54 -0.11
N ILE A 66 -1.69 11.85 1.09
CA ILE A 66 -1.38 11.13 2.33
C ILE A 66 -2.61 10.26 2.65
N ILE A 67 -2.49 8.95 2.65
CA ILE A 67 -3.59 8.07 3.07
C ILE A 67 -3.27 7.53 4.46
N ILE A 68 -4.17 7.77 5.43
CA ILE A 68 -4.07 7.19 6.78
C ILE A 68 -5.21 6.19 6.94
N ILE A 69 -4.85 4.94 7.21
CA ILE A 69 -5.82 3.90 7.51
C ILE A 69 -5.73 3.59 9.00
N ILE A 70 -6.83 3.83 9.71
CA ILE A 70 -7.00 3.45 11.12
C ILE A 70 -8.12 2.41 11.15
N THR A 71 -7.95 1.35 11.93
CA THR A 71 -8.88 0.22 12.07
C THR A 71 -10.36 0.54 11.78
N GLY A 72 -10.86 0.10 10.62
CA GLY A 72 -12.28 0.20 10.23
C GLY A 72 -12.68 1.44 9.41
N SER A 73 -11.82 2.46 9.33
CA SER A 73 -12.07 3.69 8.55
C SER A 73 -10.87 4.04 7.65
N LEU A 74 -11.16 4.35 6.40
CA LEU A 74 -10.18 4.92 5.47
C LEU A 74 -10.24 6.44 5.60
N ILE A 75 -9.15 7.07 6.05
CA ILE A 75 -9.02 8.54 6.02
C ILE A 75 -8.02 8.91 4.93
N VAL A 76 -8.56 9.39 3.82
CA VAL A 76 -7.76 9.86 2.67
C VAL A 76 -7.51 11.35 2.83
N TYR A 77 -6.26 11.76 2.75
CA TYR A 77 -5.88 13.16 2.60
C TYR A 77 -5.26 13.38 1.22
N TYR A 78 -5.75 14.34 0.46
CA TYR A 78 -5.15 14.72 -0.81
C TYR A 78 -4.96 16.23 -0.89
N LYS A 79 -4.04 16.65 -1.76
CA LYS A 79 -3.78 18.06 -2.04
C LYS A 79 -4.89 18.65 -2.91
N SER A 80 -5.58 19.67 -2.39
CA SER A 80 -6.41 20.56 -3.22
C SER A 80 -5.50 21.58 -3.94
N PRO A 81 -5.70 21.88 -5.23
CA PRO A 81 -4.89 22.86 -5.94
C PRO A 81 -5.21 24.29 -5.46
N GLU A 82 -4.34 24.87 -4.64
CA GLU A 82 -4.33 26.31 -4.32
C GLU A 82 -3.33 27.09 -5.21
N PRO A 83 -3.56 28.40 -5.43
CA PRO A 83 -2.71 29.24 -6.28
C PRO A 83 -1.27 29.34 -5.74
N PRO A 84 -0.28 29.76 -6.56
CA PRO A 84 1.13 29.65 -6.23
C PRO A 84 1.50 30.64 -5.11
N SER A 85 1.35 30.20 -3.87
CA SER A 85 1.98 30.83 -2.71
C SER A 85 3.19 30.00 -2.28
N LYS A 86 4.21 30.65 -1.74
CA LYS A 86 5.50 30.05 -1.33
C LYS A 86 5.41 29.09 -0.12
N THR A 87 4.21 28.65 0.20
CA THR A 87 3.89 27.76 1.31
C THR A 87 2.88 26.75 0.80
N CYS A 88 3.28 25.48 0.72
CA CYS A 88 2.35 24.38 0.47
C CYS A 88 1.55 24.12 1.74
N THR A 89 0.35 24.69 1.85
CA THR A 89 -0.57 24.35 2.93
C THR A 89 -1.26 23.03 2.58
N TYR A 90 -1.04 21.98 3.37
CA TYR A 90 -1.80 20.75 3.28
C TYR A 90 -3.09 20.94 4.09
N VAL A 91 -4.21 21.15 3.41
CA VAL A 91 -5.51 21.08 4.06
C VAL A 91 -5.91 19.61 4.12
N LEU A 92 -5.67 19.00 5.29
CA LEU A 92 -6.10 17.66 5.61
C LEU A 92 -7.63 17.65 5.80
N LYS A 93 -8.39 17.55 4.71
CA LYS A 93 -9.85 17.39 4.78
C LYS A 93 -10.19 15.91 4.89
N SER A 94 -10.89 15.53 5.95
CA SER A 94 -11.65 14.27 5.97
C SER A 94 -12.82 14.42 4.99
N MET A 95 -12.80 13.68 3.88
CA MET A 95 -13.75 13.88 2.78
C MET A 95 -14.89 12.83 2.79
N ALA A 96 -14.70 11.69 3.45
CA ALA A 96 -15.73 10.68 3.66
C ALA A 96 -15.30 9.67 4.72
N ASP A 97 -16.21 9.27 5.61
CA ASP A 97 -16.05 8.09 6.48
C ASP A 97 -16.59 6.88 5.71
N SER A 98 -15.91 6.50 4.62
CA SER A 98 -16.27 5.31 3.85
C SER A 98 -15.73 4.08 4.58
N SER A 99 -16.61 3.35 5.24
CA SER A 99 -16.23 2.15 5.97
C SER A 99 -15.69 1.08 5.00
N ILE A 100 -14.51 0.56 5.29
CA ILE A 100 -13.91 -0.61 4.61
C ILE A 100 -14.37 -1.94 5.24
N GLY A 101 -15.38 -1.89 6.12
CA GLY A 101 -15.90 -3.01 6.89
C GLY A 101 -15.16 -3.26 8.20
N PHE A 102 -15.92 -3.76 9.19
CA PHE A 102 -15.37 -4.29 10.44
C PHE A 102 -14.49 -5.52 10.15
N ASP A 103 -13.43 -5.72 10.93
CA ASP A 103 -12.46 -6.81 10.72
C ASP A 103 -11.78 -6.82 9.34
N SER A 104 -11.63 -5.68 8.68
CA SER A 104 -10.92 -5.56 7.39
C SER A 104 -9.41 -5.82 7.48
N TYR A 105 -8.76 -5.43 8.58
CA TYR A 105 -7.31 -5.51 8.81
C TYR A 105 -6.49 -5.09 7.57
N PRO A 106 -6.60 -3.82 7.15
CA PRO A 106 -5.92 -3.32 5.95
C PRO A 106 -4.39 -3.44 6.08
N GLN A 107 -3.71 -3.91 5.03
CA GLN A 107 -2.25 -4.12 5.03
C GLN A 107 -1.50 -3.26 4.01
N SER A 108 -2.14 -2.90 2.91
CA SER A 108 -1.51 -2.16 1.81
C SER A 108 -2.52 -1.26 1.13
N VAL A 109 -2.06 -0.12 0.62
CA VAL A 109 -2.86 0.81 -0.18
C VAL A 109 -2.05 1.29 -1.38
N ASN A 110 -2.71 1.52 -2.51
CA ASN A 110 -2.11 2.20 -3.66
C ASN A 110 -3.11 3.16 -4.30
N VAL A 111 -2.57 4.03 -5.15
CA VAL A 111 -3.30 5.08 -5.84
C VAL A 111 -2.99 4.99 -7.33
N ALA A 112 -4.03 4.98 -8.16
CA ALA A 112 -3.94 5.04 -9.61
C ALA A 112 -5.26 5.57 -10.18
N ASP A 113 -5.27 5.95 -11.44
CA ASP A 113 -6.51 6.23 -12.19
C ASP A 113 -6.97 4.91 -12.82
N PHE A 114 -7.89 4.19 -12.16
CA PHE A 114 -8.30 2.85 -12.61
C PHE A 114 -9.29 2.93 -13.78
N ASN A 115 -10.15 3.97 -13.81
CA ASN A 115 -11.20 4.14 -14.80
C ASN A 115 -10.83 5.13 -15.95
N LYS A 116 -9.62 5.70 -15.92
CA LYS A 116 -9.08 6.64 -16.92
C LYS A 116 -9.86 7.95 -17.02
N ASP A 117 -10.44 8.42 -15.92
CA ASP A 117 -11.15 9.71 -15.89
C ASP A 117 -10.24 10.90 -15.52
N GLY A 118 -8.96 10.64 -15.23
CA GLY A 118 -7.98 11.64 -14.82
C GLY A 118 -7.97 11.95 -13.33
N LEU A 119 -8.77 11.24 -12.52
CA LEU A 119 -8.82 11.36 -11.07
C LEU A 119 -8.05 10.19 -10.44
N SER A 120 -7.39 10.45 -9.31
CA SER A 120 -6.68 9.41 -8.56
C SER A 120 -7.64 8.65 -7.66
N ASP A 121 -7.81 7.37 -7.94
CA ASP A 121 -8.59 6.40 -7.18
C ASP A 121 -7.74 5.67 -6.13
N ILE A 122 -8.38 4.86 -5.30
CA ILE A 122 -7.72 4.13 -4.22
C ILE A 122 -8.04 2.65 -4.27
N ILE A 123 -7.01 1.82 -4.05
CA ILE A 123 -7.16 0.39 -3.83
C ILE A 123 -6.52 -0.02 -2.51
N ILE A 124 -7.21 -0.88 -1.75
CA ILE A 124 -6.79 -1.34 -0.42
C ILE A 124 -6.80 -2.86 -0.37
N VAL A 125 -5.75 -3.44 0.21
CA VAL A 125 -5.71 -4.85 0.59
C VAL A 125 -6.28 -5.04 1.98
N ASN A 126 -7.32 -5.87 2.12
CA ASN A 126 -7.97 -6.19 3.39
C ASN A 126 -7.69 -7.64 3.80
N ALA A 127 -6.77 -7.84 4.75
CA ALA A 127 -6.35 -9.18 5.15
C ALA A 127 -7.46 -9.98 5.84
N GLY A 128 -8.25 -9.36 6.72
CA GLY A 128 -9.26 -10.10 7.49
C GLY A 128 -10.48 -10.49 6.68
N THR A 129 -10.88 -9.65 5.74
CA THR A 129 -12.01 -9.91 4.84
C THR A 129 -11.60 -10.57 3.52
N ASN A 130 -10.31 -10.91 3.34
CA ASN A 130 -9.78 -11.66 2.20
C ASN A 130 -10.17 -11.07 0.84
N ASN A 131 -9.95 -9.76 0.67
CA ASN A 131 -10.27 -9.05 -0.56
C ASN A 131 -9.33 -7.85 -0.83
N ILE A 132 -9.42 -7.35 -2.05
CA ILE A 132 -9.07 -5.97 -2.38
C ILE A 132 -10.34 -5.15 -2.51
N GLY A 133 -10.30 -3.91 -2.03
CA GLY A 133 -11.39 -2.95 -2.15
C GLY A 133 -10.94 -1.71 -2.92
N VAL A 134 -11.79 -1.25 -3.84
CA VAL A 134 -11.49 -0.12 -4.74
C VAL A 134 -12.51 0.99 -4.49
N PHE A 135 -12.01 2.22 -4.42
CA PHE A 135 -12.79 3.44 -4.27
C PHE A 135 -12.47 4.35 -5.45
N LEU A 136 -13.46 4.61 -6.30
CA LEU A 136 -13.31 5.50 -7.45
C LEU A 136 -13.58 6.94 -7.02
N ARG A 137 -12.66 7.84 -7.33
CA ARG A 137 -12.82 9.26 -7.04
C ARG A 137 -13.83 9.86 -8.00
N GLN A 138 -14.63 10.80 -7.50
CA GLN A 138 -15.65 11.51 -8.26
C GLN A 138 -15.24 12.97 -8.47
N GLU A 139 -15.84 13.63 -9.48
CA GLU A 139 -15.56 15.03 -9.79
C GLU A 139 -15.88 15.99 -8.63
N ASP A 140 -16.82 15.61 -7.76
CA ASP A 140 -17.22 16.37 -6.58
C ASP A 140 -16.35 16.12 -5.35
N ASP A 141 -15.14 15.59 -5.56
CA ASP A 141 -14.15 15.30 -4.51
C ASP A 141 -14.52 14.14 -3.56
N SER A 142 -15.66 13.48 -3.78
CA SER A 142 -16.08 12.28 -3.04
C SER A 142 -15.47 10.98 -3.60
N PHE A 143 -15.62 9.88 -2.86
CA PHE A 143 -15.30 8.53 -3.31
C PHE A 143 -16.58 7.71 -3.45
N SER A 144 -16.61 6.80 -4.43
CA SER A 144 -17.68 5.83 -4.61
C SER A 144 -17.81 4.89 -3.41
N ASP A 145 -18.90 4.13 -3.34
CA ASP A 145 -18.95 2.93 -2.51
C ASP A 145 -17.82 1.96 -2.90
N GLN A 146 -17.37 1.16 -1.92
CA GLN A 146 -16.29 0.20 -2.11
C GLN A 146 -16.71 -0.90 -3.10
N ILE A 147 -15.91 -1.08 -4.15
CA ILE A 147 -16.01 -2.23 -5.04
C ILE A 147 -15.07 -3.32 -4.54
N ILE A 148 -15.62 -4.51 -4.23
CA ILE A 148 -14.90 -5.58 -3.55
C ILE A 148 -14.57 -6.73 -4.51
N TYR A 149 -13.30 -7.15 -4.53
CA TYR A 149 -12.83 -8.32 -5.27
C TYR A 149 -12.19 -9.33 -4.32
N SER A 150 -12.72 -10.55 -4.29
CA SER A 150 -12.21 -11.59 -3.40
C SER A 150 -10.83 -12.08 -3.83
N THR A 151 -9.91 -12.18 -2.87
CA THR A 151 -8.63 -12.88 -3.03
C THR A 151 -8.71 -14.36 -2.60
N GLY A 152 -9.91 -14.83 -2.26
CA GLY A 152 -10.21 -16.22 -1.89
C GLY A 152 -10.20 -16.46 -0.39
N SER A 153 -11.06 -17.35 0.11
CA SER A 153 -11.16 -17.62 1.55
C SER A 153 -9.82 -18.08 2.16
N GLY A 154 -9.41 -17.41 3.24
CA GLY A 154 -8.17 -17.65 3.96
C GLY A 154 -6.90 -17.14 3.26
N SER A 155 -7.03 -16.29 2.23
CA SER A 155 -5.90 -15.69 1.52
C SER A 155 -5.04 -14.77 2.39
N ALA A 156 -5.65 -14.07 3.35
CA ALA A 156 -5.01 -13.10 4.22
C ALA A 156 -4.01 -12.21 3.45
N PRO A 157 -4.46 -11.46 2.42
CA PRO A 157 -3.56 -10.76 1.52
C PRO A 157 -2.75 -9.70 2.27
N SER A 158 -1.47 -9.56 1.90
CA SER A 158 -0.45 -8.81 2.65
C SER A 158 0.04 -7.56 1.94
N ALA A 159 0.26 -7.65 0.63
CA ALA A 159 0.77 -6.56 -0.19
C ALA A 159 0.13 -6.58 -1.59
N LEU A 160 0.13 -5.44 -2.26
CA LEU A 160 -0.18 -5.38 -3.69
C LEU A 160 0.75 -4.42 -4.43
N VAL A 161 0.89 -4.63 -5.73
CA VAL A 161 1.54 -3.73 -6.70
C VAL A 161 0.65 -3.53 -7.92
N LEU A 162 0.85 -2.40 -8.61
CA LEU A 162 0.10 -1.99 -9.79
C LEU A 162 1.02 -1.93 -11.01
N ALA A 163 0.58 -2.48 -12.13
CA ALA A 163 1.27 -2.41 -13.42
C ALA A 163 0.30 -2.74 -14.57
N ASP A 164 0.75 -2.60 -15.81
CA ASP A 164 0.08 -3.20 -16.98
C ASP A 164 0.77 -4.55 -17.26
N PHE A 165 0.20 -5.65 -16.75
CA PHE A 165 0.81 -6.98 -16.85
C PHE A 165 0.46 -7.70 -18.16
N ASN A 166 -0.51 -7.19 -18.93
CA ASN A 166 -1.00 -7.80 -20.16
C ASN A 166 -0.88 -6.90 -21.41
N HIS A 167 -0.25 -5.73 -21.27
CA HIS A 167 -0.02 -4.73 -22.31
C HIS A 167 -1.30 -4.18 -22.96
N ASP A 168 -2.42 -4.16 -22.23
CA ASP A 168 -3.68 -3.57 -22.70
C ASP A 168 -3.85 -2.09 -22.30
N GLN A 169 -2.83 -1.51 -21.66
CA GLN A 169 -2.77 -0.15 -21.13
C GLN A 169 -3.74 0.11 -19.98
N GLN A 170 -4.35 -0.91 -19.39
CA GLN A 170 -5.13 -0.78 -18.16
C GLN A 170 -4.25 -1.05 -16.94
N VAL A 171 -4.66 -0.49 -15.81
CA VAL A 171 -4.00 -0.78 -14.53
C VAL A 171 -4.47 -2.15 -14.06
N ASP A 172 -3.54 -3.08 -13.92
CA ASP A 172 -3.74 -4.39 -13.31
C ASP A 172 -3.20 -4.41 -11.87
N VAL A 173 -3.54 -5.47 -11.12
CA VAL A 173 -3.16 -5.63 -9.72
C VAL A 173 -2.56 -7.00 -9.48
N ALA A 174 -1.37 -7.04 -8.87
CA ALA A 174 -0.80 -8.26 -8.31
C ALA A 174 -0.88 -8.22 -6.78
N VAL A 175 -1.37 -9.28 -6.15
CA VAL A 175 -1.60 -9.37 -4.70
C VAL A 175 -0.87 -10.57 -4.11
N ALA A 176 -0.08 -10.34 -3.06
CA ALA A 176 0.51 -11.43 -2.27
C ALA A 176 -0.52 -11.99 -1.29
N ASN A 177 -0.88 -13.27 -1.45
CA ASN A 177 -1.82 -13.96 -0.58
C ASN A 177 -1.06 -14.82 0.43
N TYR A 178 -0.66 -14.20 1.56
CA TYR A 178 0.13 -14.83 2.62
C TYR A 178 -0.44 -16.19 3.07
N GLY A 179 -1.74 -16.24 3.38
CA GLY A 179 -2.39 -17.43 3.92
C GLY A 179 -2.59 -18.55 2.90
N ARG A 180 -2.60 -18.21 1.61
CA ARG A 180 -2.83 -19.15 0.50
C ARG A 180 -1.59 -19.42 -0.35
N ASN A 181 -0.43 -18.89 0.03
CA ASN A 181 0.85 -19.28 -0.57
C ASN A 181 0.88 -19.07 -2.10
N ASN A 182 0.35 -17.94 -2.55
CA ASN A 182 0.27 -17.60 -3.97
C ASN A 182 0.23 -16.09 -4.21
N ILE A 183 0.35 -15.72 -5.48
CA ILE A 183 0.10 -14.39 -6.00
C ILE A 183 -1.21 -14.43 -6.81
N GLY A 184 -2.10 -13.49 -6.54
CA GLY A 184 -3.30 -13.25 -7.34
C GLY A 184 -3.09 -12.11 -8.33
N ILE A 185 -3.40 -12.32 -9.60
CA ILE A 185 -3.34 -11.27 -10.64
C ILE A 185 -4.75 -10.94 -11.10
N PHE A 186 -5.19 -9.72 -10.82
CA PHE A 186 -6.46 -9.15 -11.28
C PHE A 186 -6.18 -8.26 -12.48
N LEU A 187 -6.74 -8.60 -13.64
CA LEU A 187 -6.58 -7.77 -14.84
C LEU A 187 -7.63 -6.66 -14.83
N GLY A 188 -7.19 -5.44 -15.07
CA GLY A 188 -8.01 -4.27 -15.20
C GLY A 188 -8.89 -4.32 -16.45
N THR A 189 -9.85 -3.43 -16.48
CA THR A 189 -10.74 -3.22 -17.63
C THR A 189 -10.85 -1.74 -17.88
N ILE A 190 -11.32 -1.36 -19.06
CA ILE A 190 -11.50 0.05 -19.45
C ILE A 190 -12.42 0.86 -18.54
N ASN A 191 -13.28 0.19 -17.76
CA ASN A 191 -14.24 0.85 -16.87
C ASN A 191 -13.76 0.93 -15.41
N GLY A 192 -12.47 0.67 -15.13
CA GLY A 192 -11.94 0.65 -13.76
C GLY A 192 -12.39 -0.53 -12.90
N THR A 193 -12.86 -1.61 -13.54
CA THR A 193 -13.19 -2.87 -12.86
C THR A 193 -12.12 -3.93 -13.11
N PHE A 194 -12.10 -4.98 -12.29
CA PHE A 194 -11.15 -6.09 -12.41
C PHE A 194 -11.80 -7.43 -12.75
N THR A 195 -11.08 -8.28 -13.47
CA THR A 195 -11.44 -9.69 -13.67
C THR A 195 -11.30 -10.49 -12.37
N SER A 196 -11.79 -11.73 -12.35
CA SER A 196 -11.38 -12.68 -11.30
C SER A 196 -9.87 -12.92 -11.36
N GLN A 197 -9.22 -13.10 -10.20
CA GLN A 197 -7.79 -13.33 -10.16
C GLN A 197 -7.35 -14.60 -10.89
N LYS A 198 -6.25 -14.51 -11.64
CA LYS A 198 -5.40 -15.66 -11.95
C LYS A 198 -4.50 -15.95 -10.75
N ILE A 199 -4.22 -17.23 -10.47
CA ILE A 199 -3.47 -17.64 -9.28
C ILE A 199 -2.15 -18.29 -9.68
N PHE A 200 -1.04 -17.80 -9.12
CA PHE A 200 0.30 -18.33 -9.32
C PHE A 200 0.88 -18.79 -7.98
N SER A 201 1.12 -20.09 -7.84
CA SER A 201 1.67 -20.66 -6.61
C SER A 201 3.08 -20.14 -6.34
N THR A 202 3.36 -19.80 -5.08
CA THR A 202 4.71 -19.47 -4.61
C THR A 202 5.32 -20.60 -3.79
N GLY A 203 4.69 -21.78 -3.75
CA GLY A 203 5.05 -22.87 -2.83
C GLY A 203 4.68 -22.56 -1.38
N SER A 204 5.10 -23.35 -0.40
CA SER A 204 4.79 -23.13 1.03
C SER A 204 5.53 -21.94 1.65
N SER A 205 5.42 -20.77 1.04
CA SER A 205 6.39 -19.67 1.14
C SER A 205 5.89 -18.43 1.84
N ARG A 206 4.56 -18.31 2.06
CA ARG A 206 3.93 -17.20 2.78
C ARG A 206 4.40 -15.84 2.24
N PRO A 207 4.00 -15.46 1.01
CA PRO A 207 4.47 -14.22 0.40
C PRO A 207 3.94 -13.02 1.19
N ILE A 208 4.83 -12.07 1.50
CA ILE A 208 4.48 -10.88 2.31
C ILE A 208 4.73 -9.54 1.61
N TRP A 209 5.54 -9.54 0.55
CA TRP A 209 5.87 -8.34 -0.20
C TRP A 209 6.03 -8.68 -1.67
N ILE A 210 5.68 -7.74 -2.55
CA ILE A 210 5.88 -7.83 -4.00
C ILE A 210 6.46 -6.51 -4.46
N ASP A 211 7.39 -6.58 -5.40
CA ASP A 211 7.83 -5.46 -6.21
C ASP A 211 7.88 -5.88 -7.69
N ILE A 212 8.00 -4.92 -8.60
CA ILE A 212 7.95 -5.13 -10.04
C ILE A 212 9.20 -4.60 -10.74
N GLY A 213 9.54 -5.18 -11.90
CA GLY A 213 10.64 -4.73 -12.75
C GLY A 213 10.74 -5.58 -14.01
N ASP A 214 11.67 -5.25 -14.90
CA ASP A 214 12.09 -6.14 -15.99
C ASP A 214 13.43 -6.77 -15.57
N PHE A 215 13.40 -8.03 -15.11
CA PHE A 215 14.56 -8.72 -14.57
C PHE A 215 15.25 -9.63 -15.59
N ASN A 216 14.66 -9.83 -16.77
CA ASN A 216 15.19 -10.69 -17.83
C ASN A 216 15.45 -9.94 -19.17
N SER A 217 15.18 -8.64 -19.21
CA SER A 217 15.31 -7.77 -20.39
C SER A 217 14.41 -8.15 -21.56
N ASP A 218 13.22 -8.69 -21.29
CA ASP A 218 12.22 -9.04 -22.30
C ASP A 218 11.12 -7.99 -22.52
N THR A 219 11.20 -6.87 -21.79
CA THR A 219 10.26 -5.72 -21.80
C THR A 219 8.88 -5.98 -21.21
N HIS A 220 8.62 -7.17 -20.66
CA HIS A 220 7.44 -7.46 -19.89
C HIS A 220 7.68 -7.22 -18.41
N VAL A 221 6.60 -6.96 -17.66
CA VAL A 221 6.69 -6.76 -16.22
C VAL A 221 6.84 -8.11 -15.52
N ASP A 222 7.92 -8.25 -14.75
CA ASP A 222 8.19 -9.37 -13.86
C ASP A 222 7.86 -9.01 -12.40
N LEU A 223 7.72 -10.03 -11.55
CA LEU A 223 7.49 -9.86 -10.11
C LEU A 223 8.69 -10.34 -9.29
N ALA A 224 9.10 -9.56 -8.30
CA ALA A 224 9.99 -9.96 -7.23
C ALA A 224 9.20 -10.10 -5.92
N VAL A 225 9.26 -11.28 -5.30
CA VAL A 225 8.36 -11.65 -4.20
C VAL A 225 9.15 -12.08 -2.99
N VAL A 226 8.88 -11.46 -1.85
CA VAL A 226 9.50 -11.81 -0.58
C VAL A 226 8.69 -12.89 0.11
N ASN A 227 9.35 -14.03 0.36
CA ASN A 227 8.74 -15.21 0.94
C ASN A 227 9.20 -15.42 2.39
N TYR A 228 8.35 -15.01 3.32
CA TYR A 228 8.61 -15.10 4.75
C TYR A 228 8.81 -16.54 5.24
N GLY A 229 8.02 -17.48 4.71
CA GLY A 229 7.98 -18.87 5.20
C GLY A 229 9.17 -19.72 4.76
N THR A 230 9.93 -19.27 3.76
CA THR A 230 11.04 -20.03 3.16
C THR A 230 12.36 -19.31 3.19
N ASP A 231 12.43 -18.09 3.74
CA ASP A 231 13.63 -17.23 3.70
C ASP A 231 14.20 -17.08 2.27
N THR A 232 13.31 -16.76 1.33
CA THR A 232 13.67 -16.58 -0.08
C THR A 232 13.08 -15.31 -0.68
N ILE A 233 13.73 -14.84 -1.75
CA ILE A 233 13.14 -13.96 -2.75
C ILE A 233 12.86 -14.81 -3.99
N GLY A 234 11.65 -14.74 -4.53
CA GLY A 234 11.26 -15.40 -5.77
C GLY A 234 11.09 -14.39 -6.90
N ILE A 235 11.76 -14.62 -8.03
CA ILE A 235 11.55 -13.84 -9.26
C ILE A 235 10.65 -14.62 -10.20
N HIS A 236 9.49 -14.06 -10.53
CA HIS A 236 8.52 -14.62 -11.46
C HIS A 236 8.56 -13.84 -12.76
N PHE A 237 9.01 -14.47 -13.85
CA PHE A 237 9.04 -13.82 -15.15
C PHE A 237 7.65 -13.73 -15.77
N GLY A 238 7.26 -12.54 -16.21
CA GLY A 238 6.00 -12.26 -16.90
C GLY A 238 6.08 -12.62 -18.38
N ASP A 239 4.95 -12.98 -18.98
CA ASP A 239 4.86 -13.26 -20.42
C ASP A 239 4.22 -12.12 -21.24
N GLY A 240 3.89 -11.00 -20.59
CA GLY A 240 3.18 -9.87 -21.21
C GLY A 240 1.70 -10.13 -21.49
N TYR A 241 1.13 -11.24 -21.02
CA TYR A 241 -0.30 -11.58 -21.13
C TYR A 241 -0.94 -11.84 -19.76
N GLY A 242 -0.32 -11.31 -18.71
CA GLY A 242 -0.70 -11.51 -17.32
C GLY A 242 -0.52 -12.96 -16.85
N ASN A 243 0.44 -13.71 -17.41
CA ASN A 243 0.88 -14.98 -16.84
C ASN A 243 2.33 -14.90 -16.38
N PHE A 244 2.64 -15.69 -15.35
CA PHE A 244 3.93 -15.70 -14.70
C PHE A 244 4.49 -17.11 -14.63
N ALA A 245 5.78 -17.24 -14.94
CA ALA A 245 6.50 -18.49 -14.83
C ALA A 245 6.65 -18.93 -13.35
N GLN A 246 7.06 -20.19 -13.16
CA GLN A 246 7.51 -20.66 -11.84
C GLN A 246 8.71 -19.83 -11.39
N PRO A 247 8.79 -19.48 -10.09
CA PRO A 247 9.81 -18.55 -9.63
C PRO A 247 11.20 -19.16 -9.61
N ILE A 248 12.19 -18.32 -9.93
CA ILE A 248 13.57 -18.58 -9.55
C ILE A 248 13.74 -18.10 -8.11
N LEU A 249 14.09 -19.02 -7.21
CA LEU A 249 14.24 -18.73 -5.79
C LEU A 249 15.70 -18.47 -5.41
N THR A 250 15.93 -17.39 -4.70
CA THR A 250 17.23 -17.07 -4.07
C THR A 250 17.04 -17.04 -2.56
N SER A 251 17.87 -17.76 -1.82
CA SER A 251 17.83 -17.71 -0.35
C SER A 251 18.39 -16.41 0.18
N THR A 252 17.73 -15.84 1.19
CA THR A 252 18.20 -14.68 1.96
C THR A 252 19.03 -15.09 3.18
N GLY A 253 19.25 -16.40 3.38
CA GLY A 253 19.94 -16.97 4.53
C GLY A 253 18.97 -17.60 5.54
N PHE A 254 19.46 -18.57 6.30
CA PHE A 254 18.65 -19.27 7.31
C PHE A 254 18.17 -18.30 8.41
N ASP A 255 16.87 -18.31 8.68
CA ASP A 255 16.23 -17.48 9.73
C ASP A 255 16.47 -15.98 9.50
N SER A 256 16.57 -15.59 8.23
CA SER A 256 16.78 -14.19 7.84
C SER A 256 15.49 -13.37 7.89
N ILE A 257 14.32 -14.03 7.81
CA ILE A 257 13.00 -13.40 7.97
C ILE A 257 12.88 -12.16 7.07
N PRO A 258 13.02 -12.32 5.75
CA PRO A 258 13.00 -11.16 4.85
C PRO A 258 11.62 -10.51 4.94
N TYR A 259 11.56 -9.18 5.02
CA TYR A 259 10.33 -8.43 5.29
C TYR A 259 9.84 -7.58 4.11
N ALA A 260 10.77 -6.90 3.44
CA ALA A 260 10.49 -6.03 2.32
C ALA A 260 11.61 -6.11 1.28
N LEU A 261 11.31 -5.67 0.07
CA LEU A 261 12.25 -5.52 -1.03
C LEU A 261 11.94 -4.21 -1.74
N VAL A 262 12.97 -3.56 -2.28
CA VAL A 262 12.85 -2.42 -3.18
C VAL A 262 13.71 -2.70 -4.41
N VAL A 263 13.12 -2.58 -5.58
CA VAL A 263 13.75 -2.63 -6.89
C VAL A 263 14.12 -1.21 -7.29
N ALA A 264 15.36 -1.02 -7.76
CA ALA A 264 15.95 0.29 -8.05
C ALA A 264 16.23 0.48 -9.55
#